data_AF-A0A2V9B9L6-F1
#
_entry.id   AF-A0A2V9B9L6-F1
#
_cell.length_a   1.000
_cell.length_b   1.000
_cell.length_c   1.000
_cell.angle_alpha   90.00
_cell.angle_beta   90.00
_cell.angle_gamma   90.00
#
_symmetry.space_group_name_H-M   'P 1'
#
loop_
_entity.id
_entity.type
_entity.pdbx_description
1 polymer ?
#
loop_
_entity_poly.entity_id
_entity_poly.type
_entity_poly.pdbx_seq_one_letter_code
_entity_poly.pdbx_strand_id
1 'polypeptide(L)'
;HAKQYFPKRYRDLIRLRPPAVLKVNLRNAYPRCYVTRRIAVDDTGAPTAGVYYGPFASRRAAQAFAERALDFFKVRRCQIKIRRDPAFPGCLYSEMKMCLAPCFAGCTKEEYDAEVNRLLNFLETSGGSLVSSLEQERTRASEELDFELAANLHKRLEKLNDVLRLRPELARRIQDLDAVILQRTAEEQAIGVFAVCSGRLAEPFFLRFAEIASQPRSAEEILRDRMESVAADPREHLNEHLWLIARWYYSNPRQGEIFFRGVDRSAVMREREWPYRRILRACSRLLAPKTEPVASAQNSETNKPS
;
A
#
# COMPACT_ATOMS: atom_id res chain seq x y z
N HIS A 1 -4.02 11.21 -25.75
CA HIS A 1 -3.98 12.44 -26.59
C HIS A 1 -3.00 13.52 -26.13
N ALA A 2 -3.09 14.14 -24.94
CA ALA A 2 -2.19 15.25 -24.56
C ALA A 2 -0.68 14.93 -24.62
N LYS A 3 -0.29 13.68 -24.35
CA LYS A 3 1.09 13.19 -24.44
C LYS A 3 1.64 13.16 -25.88
N GLN A 4 0.79 12.85 -26.84
CA GLN A 4 1.13 12.82 -28.27
C GLN A 4 1.32 14.25 -28.81
N TYR A 5 0.46 15.18 -28.39
CA TYR A 5 0.51 16.56 -28.88
C TYR A 5 1.54 17.44 -28.15
N PHE A 6 1.85 17.16 -26.88
CA PHE A 6 2.76 17.99 -26.07
C PHE A 6 3.83 17.18 -25.31
N PRO A 7 4.65 16.34 -25.98
CA PRO A 7 5.53 15.39 -25.30
C PRO A 7 6.52 16.07 -24.33
N LYS A 8 7.04 17.26 -24.66
CA LYS A 8 8.00 18.00 -23.83
C LYS A 8 7.36 18.70 -22.61
N ARG A 9 6.09 19.14 -22.73
CA ARG A 9 5.37 19.90 -21.68
C ARG A 9 4.33 19.06 -20.93
N TYR A 10 4.08 17.83 -21.35
CA TYR A 10 3.06 16.94 -20.79
C TYR A 10 3.15 16.80 -19.27
N ARG A 11 4.38 16.60 -18.75
CA ARG A 11 4.61 16.46 -17.31
C ARG A 11 4.28 17.72 -16.53
N ASP A 12 4.61 18.89 -17.08
CA ASP A 12 4.34 20.18 -16.46
C ASP A 12 2.84 20.53 -16.53
N LEU A 13 2.19 20.23 -17.66
CA LEU A 13 0.75 20.40 -17.87
C LEU A 13 -0.07 19.56 -16.88
N ILE A 14 0.32 18.31 -16.66
CA ILE A 14 -0.37 17.42 -15.71
C ILE A 14 0.10 17.66 -14.26
N ARG A 15 1.18 18.43 -14.05
CA ARG A 15 1.84 18.61 -12.75
C ARG A 15 2.13 17.26 -12.09
N LEU A 16 2.62 16.31 -12.88
CA LEU A 16 2.93 14.94 -12.43
C LEU A 16 4.02 14.98 -11.35
N ARG A 17 3.69 14.55 -10.14
CA ARG A 17 4.64 14.44 -9.03
C ARG A 17 4.80 12.98 -8.64
N PRO A 18 5.88 12.29 -9.06
CA PRO A 18 6.05 10.87 -8.76
C PRO A 18 5.81 10.57 -7.27
N PRO A 19 5.01 9.55 -6.95
CA PRO A 19 4.61 9.30 -5.58
C PRO A 19 5.81 8.89 -4.72
N ALA A 20 5.70 9.15 -3.42
CA ALA A 20 6.70 8.67 -2.48
C ALA A 20 6.47 7.17 -2.23
N VAL A 21 7.56 6.40 -2.25
CA VAL A 21 7.57 4.96 -2.01
C VAL A 21 8.69 4.61 -1.05
N LEU A 22 8.49 3.56 -0.26
CA LEU A 22 9.52 2.94 0.56
C LEU A 22 10.27 1.92 -0.29
N LYS A 23 11.59 2.04 -0.40
CA LYS A 23 12.44 1.11 -1.14
C LYS A 23 13.32 0.31 -0.20
N VAL A 24 13.26 -1.02 -0.32
CA VAL A 24 14.29 -1.92 0.20
C VAL A 24 15.25 -2.23 -0.93
N ASN A 25 16.47 -1.68 -0.87
CA ASN A 25 17.47 -1.85 -1.92
C ASN A 25 18.26 -3.14 -1.70
N LEU A 26 17.95 -4.16 -2.50
CA LEU A 26 18.55 -5.49 -2.45
C LEU A 26 19.80 -5.65 -3.33
N ARG A 27 20.22 -4.63 -4.11
CA ARG A 27 21.42 -4.73 -4.96
C ARG A 27 22.73 -4.74 -4.18
N ASN A 28 22.72 -4.20 -2.96
CA ASN A 28 23.90 -4.15 -2.12
C ASN A 28 23.96 -5.40 -1.25
N ALA A 29 25.17 -5.92 -1.02
CA ALA A 29 25.39 -7.04 -0.07
C ALA A 29 24.79 -6.78 1.31
N TYR A 30 24.74 -5.52 1.75
CA TYR A 30 24.04 -5.10 2.96
C TYR A 30 22.87 -4.19 2.59
N PRO A 31 21.66 -4.74 2.37
CA PRO A 31 20.48 -3.97 1.99
C PRO A 31 20.13 -2.85 2.96
N ARG A 32 19.49 -1.79 2.44
CA ARG A 32 18.95 -0.68 3.23
C ARG A 32 17.54 -0.34 2.81
N CYS A 33 16.75 0.16 3.75
CA CYS A 33 15.39 0.63 3.51
C CYS A 33 15.33 2.16 3.60
N TYR A 34 14.71 2.83 2.62
CA TYR A 34 14.60 4.30 2.61
C TYR A 34 13.49 4.80 1.67
N VAL A 35 13.04 6.03 1.90
CA VAL A 35 12.02 6.68 1.07
C VAL A 35 12.61 7.31 -0.19
N THR A 36 12.01 7.00 -1.33
CA THR A 36 12.38 7.53 -2.65
C THR A 36 11.14 7.90 -3.46
N ARG A 37 11.32 8.67 -4.53
CA ARG A 37 10.33 8.86 -5.60
C ARG A 37 10.76 8.22 -6.92
N ARG A 38 11.96 7.63 -6.94
CA ARG A 38 12.55 6.99 -8.11
C ARG A 38 12.34 5.49 -8.00
N ILE A 39 11.51 4.96 -8.88
CA ILE A 39 11.35 3.53 -9.13
C ILE A 39 12.17 3.22 -10.38
N ALA A 40 13.20 2.39 -10.23
CA ALA A 40 13.94 1.89 -11.39
C ALA A 40 13.10 0.79 -12.01
N VAL A 41 13.00 0.76 -13.34
CA VAL A 41 12.27 -0.27 -14.09
C VAL A 41 13.20 -0.88 -15.15
N ASP A 42 12.97 -2.13 -15.55
CA ASP A 42 13.61 -2.75 -16.71
C ASP A 42 12.86 -2.45 -18.01
N ASP A 43 13.29 -3.08 -19.11
CA ASP A 43 12.70 -2.94 -20.44
C ASP A 43 11.27 -3.48 -20.52
N THR A 44 10.88 -4.38 -19.62
CA THR A 44 9.49 -4.86 -19.47
C THR A 44 8.65 -3.92 -18.60
N GLY A 45 9.24 -2.86 -18.05
CA GLY A 45 8.58 -1.94 -17.14
C GLY A 45 8.44 -2.48 -15.70
N ALA A 46 9.00 -3.62 -15.37
CA ALA A 46 8.93 -4.17 -14.02
C ALA A 46 9.90 -3.43 -13.08
N PRO A 47 9.52 -3.10 -11.83
CA PRO A 47 10.43 -2.49 -10.86
C PRO A 47 11.68 -3.35 -10.62
N THR A 48 12.85 -2.74 -10.71
CA THR A 48 14.15 -3.39 -10.46
C THR A 48 14.93 -2.68 -9.37
N ALA A 49 16.10 -3.22 -9.01
CA ALA A 49 17.00 -2.62 -8.03
C ALA A 49 16.52 -2.65 -6.58
N GLY A 50 15.52 -3.47 -6.28
CA GLY A 50 14.96 -3.64 -4.94
C GLY A 50 13.44 -3.83 -4.97
N VAL A 51 12.86 -3.88 -3.77
CA VAL A 51 11.42 -3.97 -3.58
C VAL A 51 10.88 -2.60 -3.20
N TYR A 52 9.73 -2.25 -3.75
CA TYR A 52 9.10 -0.94 -3.56
C TYR A 52 7.71 -1.10 -2.96
N TYR A 53 7.44 -0.33 -1.90
CA TYR A 53 6.16 -0.32 -1.19
C TYR A 53 5.56 1.08 -1.22
N GLY A 54 4.27 1.17 -1.55
CA GLY A 54 3.57 2.43 -1.72
C GLY A 54 2.42 2.27 -2.72
N PRO A 55 1.96 3.38 -3.32
CA PRO A 55 2.38 4.76 -3.09
C PRO A 55 1.89 5.31 -1.74
N PHE A 56 2.64 6.26 -1.16
CA PHE A 56 2.22 7.04 0.01
C PHE A 56 1.69 8.41 -0.41
N ALA A 57 0.80 8.99 0.42
CA ALA A 57 0.20 10.31 0.19
C ALA A 57 1.24 11.44 0.01
N SER A 58 2.35 11.36 0.74
CA SER A 58 3.45 12.31 0.63
C SER A 58 4.77 11.67 1.05
N ARG A 59 5.88 12.34 0.72
CA ARG A 59 7.21 11.94 1.23
C ARG A 59 7.26 12.01 2.76
N ARG A 60 6.59 12.97 3.37
CA ARG A 60 6.52 13.11 4.84
C ARG A 60 5.80 11.92 5.47
N ALA A 61 4.67 11.49 4.89
CA ALA A 61 3.94 10.31 5.35
C ALA A 61 4.78 9.03 5.21
N ALA A 62 5.42 8.83 4.06
CA ALA A 62 6.33 7.71 3.85
C ALA A 62 7.50 7.70 4.84
N GLN A 63 8.07 8.87 5.12
CA GLN A 63 9.19 9.01 6.05
C GLN A 63 8.77 8.71 7.50
N ALA A 64 7.63 9.24 7.94
CA ALA A 64 7.09 8.98 9.27
C ALA A 64 6.80 7.48 9.49
N PHE A 65 6.25 6.79 8.49
CA PHE A 65 6.09 5.33 8.54
C PHE A 65 7.45 4.62 8.58
N ALA A 66 8.37 4.96 7.67
CA ALA A 66 9.67 4.30 7.56
C ALA A 66 10.51 4.44 8.83
N GLU A 67 10.60 5.62 9.41
CA GLU A 67 11.39 5.87 10.62
C GLU A 67 10.94 5.00 11.78
N ARG A 68 9.62 4.99 12.07
CA ARG A 68 9.07 4.22 13.18
C ARG A 68 9.06 2.71 12.90
N ALA A 69 8.78 2.30 11.66
CA ALA A 69 8.81 0.89 11.29
C ALA A 69 10.22 0.31 11.42
N LEU A 70 11.24 1.06 10.98
CA LEU A 70 12.63 0.62 11.07
C LEU A 70 13.17 0.60 12.49
N ASP A 71 12.49 1.15 13.49
CA ASP A 71 12.91 1.00 14.90
C ASP A 71 12.68 -0.44 15.41
N PHE A 72 11.83 -1.21 14.73
CA PHE A 72 11.63 -2.63 15.03
C PHE A 72 12.70 -3.53 14.43
N PHE A 73 13.57 -3.01 13.54
CA PHE A 73 14.56 -3.80 12.80
C PHE A 73 15.96 -3.18 12.88
N LYS A 74 16.99 -4.01 13.02
CA LYS A 74 18.39 -3.59 13.09
C LYS A 74 19.06 -3.50 11.70
N VAL A 75 18.31 -3.02 10.70
CA VAL A 75 18.79 -2.81 9.33
C VAL A 75 19.50 -1.46 9.24
N ARG A 76 20.59 -1.39 8.45
CA ARG A 76 21.40 -0.17 8.33
C ARG A 76 20.60 1.02 7.78
N ARG A 77 20.91 2.20 8.32
CA ARG A 77 20.37 3.50 7.84
C ARG A 77 21.39 4.35 7.08
N CYS A 78 22.69 4.02 7.23
CA CYS A 78 23.79 4.74 6.62
C CYS A 78 23.84 4.59 5.09
N GLN A 79 24.40 5.62 4.43
CA GLN A 79 24.49 5.69 2.97
C GLN A 79 25.82 5.15 2.41
N ILE A 80 26.80 4.88 3.27
CA ILE A 80 28.14 4.43 2.87
C ILE A 80 28.12 3.07 2.15
N LYS A 81 29.11 2.83 1.29
CA LYS A 81 29.37 1.50 0.74
C LYS A 81 30.07 0.67 1.83
N ILE A 82 29.43 -0.42 2.25
CA ILE A 82 29.95 -1.29 3.31
C ILE A 82 31.08 -2.14 2.74
N ARG A 83 32.27 -2.06 3.35
CA ARG A 83 33.45 -2.88 3.01
C ARG A 83 33.78 -3.97 4.04
N ARG A 84 33.09 -4.00 5.19
CA ARG A 84 33.41 -4.80 6.41
C ARG A 84 34.87 -4.63 6.83
N ASP A 85 35.10 -3.83 7.85
CA ASP A 85 36.44 -3.62 8.39
C ASP A 85 36.34 -3.50 9.92
N PRO A 86 36.84 -4.49 10.70
CA PRO A 86 36.81 -4.42 12.16
C PRO A 86 37.45 -3.17 12.77
N ALA A 87 38.37 -2.50 12.05
CA ALA A 87 38.98 -1.24 12.49
C ALA A 87 38.09 -0.01 12.22
N PHE A 88 36.96 -0.17 11.52
CA PHE A 88 36.04 0.93 11.24
C PHE A 88 35.42 1.46 12.55
N PRO A 89 35.45 2.77 12.82
CA PRO A 89 35.13 3.36 14.14
C PRO A 89 33.64 3.29 14.53
N GLY A 90 32.80 2.60 13.77
CA GLY A 90 31.36 2.59 13.99
C GLY A 90 30.66 3.88 13.56
N CYS A 91 29.36 3.95 13.85
CA CYS A 91 28.57 5.15 13.61
C CYS A 91 27.52 5.34 14.71
N LEU A 92 26.92 6.51 14.77
CA LEU A 92 25.89 6.83 15.76
C LEU A 92 24.73 5.80 15.77
N TYR A 93 24.34 5.26 14.60
CA TYR A 93 23.28 4.25 14.54
C TYR A 93 23.64 2.93 15.22
N SER A 94 24.92 2.51 15.17
CA SER A 94 25.37 1.30 15.85
C SER A 94 25.50 1.51 17.36
N GLU A 95 25.95 2.69 17.79
CA GLU A 95 26.00 3.06 19.22
C GLU A 95 24.60 3.05 19.85
N MET A 96 23.61 3.58 19.13
CA MET A 96 22.20 3.51 19.52
C MET A 96 21.54 2.14 19.31
N LYS A 97 22.30 1.10 18.93
CA LYS A 97 21.82 -0.27 18.69
C LYS A 97 20.69 -0.38 17.63
N MET A 98 20.60 0.59 16.73
CA MET A 98 19.62 0.62 15.62
C MET A 98 20.07 -0.18 14.39
N CYS A 99 21.30 -0.71 14.39
CA CYS A 99 21.84 -1.50 13.30
C CYS A 99 22.72 -2.62 13.85
N LEU A 100 22.73 -3.78 13.20
CA LEU A 100 23.68 -4.87 13.48
C LEU A 100 25.14 -4.54 13.11
N ALA A 101 25.37 -3.32 12.62
CA ALA A 101 26.69 -2.76 12.36
C ALA A 101 27.61 -3.61 11.46
N PRO A 102 27.16 -3.97 10.24
CA PRO A 102 27.99 -4.72 9.30
C PRO A 102 29.23 -3.93 8.84
N CYS A 103 29.28 -2.60 9.06
CA CYS A 103 30.43 -1.78 8.71
C CYS A 103 31.72 -2.19 9.43
N PHE A 104 31.65 -2.43 10.74
CA PHE A 104 32.79 -2.92 11.55
C PHE A 104 32.75 -4.42 11.82
N ALA A 105 32.06 -5.17 10.97
CA ALA A 105 31.86 -6.61 11.15
C ALA A 105 31.21 -6.99 12.51
N GLY A 106 30.34 -6.14 13.06
CA GLY A 106 29.58 -6.43 14.28
C GLY A 106 28.50 -7.53 14.14
N CYS A 107 28.31 -8.05 12.92
CA CYS A 107 27.47 -9.21 12.61
C CYS A 107 28.05 -9.97 11.42
N THR A 108 27.61 -11.22 11.25
CA THR A 108 27.82 -12.02 10.05
C THR A 108 26.92 -11.53 8.90
N LYS A 109 27.19 -12.01 7.68
CA LYS A 109 26.34 -11.69 6.53
C LYS A 109 24.96 -12.33 6.69
N GLU A 110 24.95 -13.54 7.21
CA GLU A 110 23.80 -14.40 7.42
C GLU A 110 22.86 -13.80 8.46
N GLU A 111 23.40 -13.29 9.57
CA GLU A 111 22.63 -12.56 10.60
C GLU A 111 21.98 -11.30 10.02
N TYR A 112 22.73 -10.55 9.20
CA TYR A 112 22.19 -9.35 8.57
C TYR A 112 21.08 -9.68 7.57
N ASP A 113 21.25 -10.74 6.78
CA ASP A 113 20.26 -11.19 5.80
C ASP A 113 19.00 -11.70 6.47
N ALA A 114 19.12 -12.43 7.59
CA ALA A 114 17.98 -12.83 8.40
C ALA A 114 17.18 -11.61 8.87
N GLU A 115 17.85 -10.54 9.32
CA GLU A 115 17.19 -9.32 9.75
C GLU A 115 16.54 -8.54 8.59
N VAL A 116 17.16 -8.53 7.41
CA VAL A 116 16.55 -7.97 6.19
C VAL A 116 15.33 -8.77 5.75
N ASN A 117 15.38 -10.10 5.82
CA ASN A 117 14.26 -10.97 5.49
C ASN A 117 13.10 -10.76 6.47
N ARG A 118 13.39 -10.54 7.76
CA ARG A 118 12.38 -10.16 8.76
C ARG A 118 11.68 -8.85 8.39
N LEU A 119 12.43 -7.85 7.93
CA LEU A 119 11.87 -6.59 7.43
C LEU A 119 11.03 -6.79 6.16
N LEU A 120 11.49 -7.59 5.20
CA LEU A 120 10.75 -7.87 3.97
C LEU A 120 9.43 -8.57 4.28
N ASN A 121 9.46 -9.62 5.11
CA ASN A 121 8.26 -10.34 5.53
C ASN A 121 7.26 -9.42 6.25
N PHE A 122 7.75 -8.54 7.12
CA PHE A 122 6.93 -7.51 7.76
C PHE A 122 6.21 -6.60 6.75
N LEU A 123 6.93 -6.11 5.74
CA LEU A 123 6.35 -5.24 4.72
C LEU A 123 5.39 -5.99 3.78
N GLU A 124 5.69 -7.24 3.42
CA GLU A 124 4.86 -8.08 2.55
C GLU A 124 3.55 -8.49 3.23
N THR A 125 3.61 -8.92 4.49
CA THR A 125 2.44 -9.28 5.29
C THR A 125 1.69 -8.08 5.86
N SER A 126 2.04 -6.86 5.43
CA SER A 126 1.36 -5.64 5.89
C SER A 126 1.42 -5.46 7.42
N GLY A 127 2.47 -5.98 8.06
CA GLY A 127 2.68 -5.99 9.50
C GLY A 127 2.29 -7.29 10.21
N GLY A 128 1.52 -8.16 9.56
CA GLY A 128 0.94 -9.35 10.17
C GLY A 128 1.97 -10.32 10.74
N SER A 129 3.10 -10.54 10.06
CA SER A 129 4.16 -11.44 10.54
C SER A 129 4.72 -11.02 11.90
N LEU A 130 5.05 -9.73 12.08
CA LEU A 130 5.62 -9.25 13.33
C LEU A 130 4.58 -9.16 14.45
N VAL A 131 3.33 -8.79 14.11
CA VAL A 131 2.22 -8.81 15.07
C VAL A 131 2.01 -10.22 15.61
N SER A 132 1.88 -11.20 14.72
CA SER A 132 1.65 -12.59 15.09
C SER A 132 2.80 -13.16 15.93
N SER A 133 4.06 -12.89 15.56
CA SER A 133 5.24 -13.29 16.35
C SER A 133 5.19 -12.73 17.77
N LEU A 134 4.97 -11.42 17.92
CA LEU A 134 4.95 -10.76 19.22
C LEU A 134 3.75 -11.19 20.07
N GLU A 135 2.59 -11.47 19.46
CA GLU A 135 1.42 -12.00 20.15
C GLU A 135 1.69 -13.41 20.69
N GLN A 136 2.30 -14.28 19.88
CA GLN A 136 2.69 -15.64 20.29
C GLN A 136 3.71 -15.60 21.43
N GLU A 137 4.77 -14.78 21.30
CA GLU A 137 5.78 -14.59 22.35
C GLU A 137 5.16 -14.09 23.66
N ARG A 138 4.22 -13.13 23.58
CA ARG A 138 3.54 -12.59 24.76
C ARG A 138 2.67 -13.63 25.44
N THR A 139 1.91 -14.41 24.67
CA THR A 139 1.08 -15.48 25.19
C THR A 139 1.93 -16.53 25.89
N ARG A 140 3.02 -16.98 25.25
CA ARG A 140 3.98 -17.92 25.83
C ARG A 140 4.59 -17.40 27.14
N ALA A 141 5.04 -16.14 27.17
CA ALA A 141 5.57 -15.54 28.41
C ALA A 141 4.53 -15.53 29.54
N SER A 142 3.25 -15.34 29.19
CA SER A 142 2.15 -15.39 30.17
C SER A 142 1.88 -16.81 30.67
N GLU A 143 1.98 -17.81 29.79
CA GLU A 143 1.87 -19.25 30.14
C GLU A 143 3.03 -19.70 31.04
N GLU A 144 4.23 -19.17 30.81
CA GLU A 144 5.43 -19.41 31.63
C GLU A 144 5.46 -18.56 32.92
N LEU A 145 4.39 -17.79 33.21
CA LEU A 145 4.23 -16.88 34.36
C LEU A 145 5.27 -15.74 34.44
N ASP A 146 5.93 -15.42 33.32
CA ASP A 146 6.81 -14.25 33.18
C ASP A 146 5.99 -13.01 32.77
N PHE A 147 5.32 -12.43 33.77
CA PHE A 147 4.44 -11.27 33.56
C PHE A 147 5.20 -9.99 33.18
N GLU A 148 6.47 -9.84 33.59
CA GLU A 148 7.29 -8.69 33.22
C GLU A 148 7.62 -8.71 31.73
N LEU A 149 8.04 -9.87 31.22
CA LEU A 149 8.28 -10.06 29.78
C LEU A 149 6.98 -9.88 28.99
N ALA A 150 5.88 -10.47 29.44
CA ALA A 150 4.57 -10.32 28.79
C ALA A 150 4.12 -8.86 28.72
N ALA A 151 4.30 -8.08 29.80
CA ALA A 151 3.97 -6.66 29.83
C ALA A 151 4.86 -5.84 28.86
N ASN A 152 6.15 -6.17 28.76
CA ASN A 152 7.07 -5.54 27.82
C ASN A 152 6.71 -5.84 26.36
N LEU A 153 6.36 -7.09 26.06
CA LEU A 153 5.88 -7.50 24.73
C LEU A 153 4.54 -6.84 24.36
N HIS A 154 3.64 -6.69 25.33
CA HIS A 154 2.38 -5.96 25.14
C HIS A 154 2.63 -4.49 24.73
N LYS A 155 3.48 -3.77 25.47
CA LYS A 155 3.85 -2.38 25.11
C LYS A 155 4.52 -2.31 23.74
N ARG A 156 5.29 -3.32 23.36
CA ARG A 156 5.92 -3.41 22.03
C ARG A 156 4.88 -3.61 20.92
N LEU A 157 3.83 -4.42 21.16
CA LEU A 157 2.69 -4.59 20.26
C LEU A 157 1.89 -3.29 20.08
N GLU A 158 1.63 -2.55 21.15
CA GLU A 158 0.93 -1.25 21.07
C GLU A 158 1.70 -0.27 20.18
N LYS A 159 3.00 -0.13 20.42
CA LYS A 159 3.89 0.69 19.56
C LYS A 159 3.84 0.23 18.11
N LEU A 160 3.83 -1.08 17.87
CA LEU A 160 3.77 -1.62 16.51
C LEU A 160 2.44 -1.26 15.83
N ASN A 161 1.32 -1.41 16.55
CA ASN A 161 0.00 -1.06 16.05
C ASN A 161 -0.10 0.43 15.68
N ASP A 162 0.52 1.32 16.45
CA ASP A 162 0.62 2.74 16.10
C ASP A 162 1.39 3.00 14.81
N VAL A 163 2.46 2.25 14.55
CA VAL A 163 3.18 2.32 13.27
C VAL A 163 2.31 1.83 12.13
N LEU A 164 1.57 0.73 12.33
CA LEU A 164 0.71 0.16 11.29
C LEU A 164 -0.45 1.10 10.92
N ARG A 165 -0.95 1.91 11.87
CA ARG A 165 -1.95 2.96 11.59
C ARG A 165 -1.44 4.05 10.65
N LEU A 166 -0.13 4.32 10.61
CA LEU A 166 0.45 5.28 9.67
C LEU A 166 0.52 4.76 8.23
N ARG A 167 0.37 3.44 8.04
CA ARG A 167 0.43 2.82 6.72
C ARG A 167 -0.95 2.87 6.06
N PRO A 168 -1.13 3.59 4.96
CA PRO A 168 -2.38 3.55 4.21
C PRO A 168 -2.56 2.19 3.53
N GLU A 169 -3.82 1.77 3.31
CA GLU A 169 -4.13 0.48 2.68
C GLU A 169 -3.55 0.35 1.27
N LEU A 170 -3.44 1.48 0.55
CA LEU A 170 -2.81 1.57 -0.76
C LEU A 170 -1.30 1.28 -0.74
N ALA A 171 -0.61 1.52 0.38
CA ALA A 171 0.82 1.28 0.50
C ALA A 171 1.12 -0.23 0.63
N ARG A 172 1.31 -0.87 -0.53
CA ARG A 172 1.62 -2.30 -0.72
C ARG A 172 2.83 -2.46 -1.62
N ARG A 173 3.34 -3.69 -1.78
CA ARG A 173 4.39 -3.97 -2.77
C ARG A 173 3.85 -3.63 -4.16
N ILE A 174 4.56 -2.76 -4.90
CA ILE A 174 4.05 -2.20 -6.17
C ILE A 174 3.78 -3.27 -7.22
N GLN A 175 4.64 -4.30 -7.30
CA GLN A 175 4.46 -5.42 -8.23
C GLN A 175 3.20 -6.25 -7.92
N ASP A 176 2.75 -6.22 -6.66
CA ASP A 176 1.56 -6.92 -6.17
C ASP A 176 0.38 -5.98 -5.95
N LEU A 177 0.48 -4.74 -6.44
CA LEU A 177 -0.58 -3.75 -6.32
C LEU A 177 -1.64 -4.03 -7.40
N ASP A 178 -2.44 -5.05 -7.12
CA ASP A 178 -3.62 -5.39 -7.90
C ASP A 178 -4.86 -4.87 -7.18
N ALA A 179 -5.60 -3.98 -7.85
CA ALA A 179 -6.81 -3.39 -7.30
C ALA A 179 -7.87 -3.16 -8.37
N VAL A 180 -9.10 -2.89 -7.95
CA VAL A 180 -10.17 -2.41 -8.82
C VAL A 180 -10.75 -1.16 -8.22
N ILE A 181 -10.79 -0.10 -9.00
CA ILE A 181 -11.40 1.17 -8.64
C ILE A 181 -12.75 1.26 -9.34
N LEU A 182 -13.80 1.51 -8.57
CA LEU A 182 -15.18 1.67 -9.03
C LEU A 182 -15.55 3.14 -8.98
N GLN A 183 -15.99 3.68 -10.10
CA GLN A 183 -16.37 5.08 -10.21
C GLN A 183 -17.72 5.21 -10.92
N ARG A 184 -18.56 6.14 -10.43
CA ARG A 184 -19.76 6.55 -11.16
C ARG A 184 -19.39 7.17 -12.50
N THR A 185 -20.19 6.88 -13.51
CA THR A 185 -20.09 7.51 -14.82
C THR A 185 -21.21 8.54 -15.00
N ALA A 186 -21.21 9.23 -16.14
CA ALA A 186 -22.33 10.09 -16.54
C ALA A 186 -23.53 9.28 -17.05
N GLU A 187 -23.30 8.02 -17.45
CA GLU A 187 -24.36 7.11 -17.89
C GLU A 187 -25.10 6.55 -16.66
N GLU A 188 -26.43 6.63 -16.68
CA GLU A 188 -27.27 6.05 -15.63
C GLU A 188 -27.11 4.53 -15.58
N GLN A 189 -27.21 3.95 -14.37
CA GLN A 189 -27.07 2.50 -14.17
C GLN A 189 -25.74 1.92 -14.68
N ALA A 190 -24.69 2.74 -14.82
CA ALA A 190 -23.38 2.31 -15.27
C ALA A 190 -22.26 2.68 -14.26
N ILE A 191 -21.39 1.70 -14.00
CA ILE A 191 -20.18 1.88 -13.18
C ILE A 191 -18.94 1.67 -14.05
N GLY A 192 -18.04 2.65 -14.00
CA GLY A 192 -16.71 2.54 -14.59
C GLY A 192 -15.81 1.73 -13.68
N VAL A 193 -15.17 0.72 -14.25
CA VAL A 193 -14.27 -0.20 -13.57
C VAL A 193 -12.87 0.04 -14.11
N PHE A 194 -11.97 0.49 -13.23
CA PHE A 194 -10.56 0.71 -13.53
C PHE A 194 -9.75 -0.34 -12.79
N ALA A 195 -9.30 -1.37 -13.51
CA ALA A 195 -8.38 -2.34 -12.93
C ALA A 195 -6.99 -1.72 -12.78
N VAL A 196 -6.34 -2.03 -11.66
CA VAL A 196 -4.94 -1.77 -11.41
C VAL A 196 -4.23 -3.12 -11.42
N CYS A 197 -3.24 -3.28 -12.29
CA CYS A 197 -2.40 -4.47 -12.41
C CYS A 197 -0.95 -4.08 -12.14
N SER A 198 -0.34 -4.64 -11.08
CA SER A 198 1.03 -4.32 -10.67
C SER A 198 1.31 -2.80 -10.61
N GLY A 199 0.35 -2.03 -10.08
CA GLY A 199 0.44 -0.57 -9.94
C GLY A 199 0.18 0.25 -11.20
N ARG A 200 -0.24 -0.38 -12.31
CA ARG A 200 -0.66 0.29 -13.55
C ARG A 200 -2.16 0.22 -13.74
N LEU A 201 -2.77 1.32 -14.14
CA LEU A 201 -4.18 1.32 -14.58
C LEU A 201 -4.26 0.64 -15.95
N ALA A 202 -5.18 -0.30 -16.09
CA ALA A 202 -5.59 -0.83 -17.38
C ALA A 202 -6.67 0.07 -18.01
N GLU A 203 -6.98 -0.19 -19.28
CA GLU A 203 -8.11 0.45 -19.96
C GLU A 203 -9.41 0.16 -19.18
N PRO A 204 -10.21 1.19 -18.89
CA PRO A 204 -11.43 1.00 -18.13
C PRO A 204 -12.50 0.29 -18.97
N PHE A 205 -13.32 -0.50 -18.30
CA PHE A 205 -14.56 -1.00 -18.88
C PHE A 205 -15.76 -0.60 -18.03
N PHE A 206 -16.93 -0.67 -18.63
CA PHE A 206 -18.17 -0.24 -17.99
C PHE A 206 -19.08 -1.43 -17.71
N LEU A 207 -19.56 -1.52 -16.47
CA LEU A 207 -20.63 -2.40 -16.08
C LEU A 207 -21.95 -1.65 -16.23
N ARG A 208 -22.73 -2.01 -17.24
CA ARG A 208 -24.06 -1.46 -17.49
C ARG A 208 -25.10 -2.42 -16.94
N PHE A 209 -25.68 -2.08 -15.80
CA PHE A 209 -26.54 -3.01 -15.07
C PHE A 209 -27.86 -3.29 -15.79
N ALA A 210 -28.34 -2.36 -16.61
CA ALA A 210 -29.49 -2.59 -17.47
C ALA A 210 -29.22 -3.67 -18.54
N GLU A 211 -28.04 -3.64 -19.18
CA GLU A 211 -27.62 -4.65 -20.16
C GLU A 211 -27.28 -5.99 -19.51
N ILE A 212 -26.76 -5.98 -18.28
CA ILE A 212 -26.43 -7.19 -17.53
C ILE A 212 -27.71 -7.91 -17.10
N ALA A 213 -28.74 -7.16 -16.67
CA ALA A 213 -30.01 -7.73 -16.23
C ALA A 213 -30.78 -8.46 -17.34
N SER A 214 -30.51 -8.14 -18.62
CA SER A 214 -31.13 -8.82 -19.77
C SER A 214 -30.34 -10.03 -20.27
N GLN A 215 -29.16 -10.32 -19.69
CA GLN A 215 -28.32 -11.46 -20.08
C GLN A 215 -28.64 -12.71 -19.25
N PRO A 216 -28.43 -13.92 -19.79
CA PRO A 216 -28.61 -15.16 -19.05
C PRO A 216 -27.51 -15.43 -18.02
N ARG A 217 -26.41 -14.67 -18.06
CA ARG A 217 -25.26 -14.79 -17.15
C ARG A 217 -25.43 -13.90 -15.93
N SER A 218 -24.90 -14.33 -14.79
CA SER A 218 -24.91 -13.50 -13.58
C SER A 218 -23.96 -12.29 -13.72
N ALA A 219 -24.28 -11.18 -13.03
CA ALA A 219 -23.40 -10.01 -12.96
C ALA A 219 -22.00 -10.36 -12.41
N GLU A 220 -21.92 -11.37 -11.55
CA GLU A 220 -20.66 -11.87 -10.99
C GLU A 220 -19.81 -12.58 -12.05
N GLU A 221 -20.39 -13.47 -12.86
CA GLU A 221 -19.68 -14.13 -13.95
C GLU A 221 -19.17 -13.14 -15.00
N ILE A 222 -20.00 -12.16 -15.38
CA ILE A 222 -19.61 -11.13 -16.34
C ILE A 222 -18.45 -10.29 -15.79
N LEU A 223 -18.52 -9.91 -14.50
CA LEU A 223 -17.44 -9.18 -13.85
C LEU A 223 -16.15 -10.01 -13.79
N ARG A 224 -16.24 -11.29 -13.43
CA ARG A 224 -15.10 -12.22 -13.35
C ARG A 224 -14.38 -12.33 -14.69
N ASP A 225 -15.14 -12.66 -15.74
CA ASP A 225 -14.65 -12.81 -17.11
C ASP A 225 -13.94 -11.54 -17.63
N ARG A 226 -14.54 -10.37 -17.35
CA ARG A 226 -13.91 -9.09 -17.68
C ARG A 226 -12.66 -8.82 -16.84
N MET A 227 -12.68 -9.06 -15.53
CA MET A 227 -11.52 -8.82 -14.68
C MET A 227 -10.34 -9.76 -14.99
N GLU A 228 -10.61 -10.98 -15.43
CA GLU A 228 -9.59 -11.97 -15.79
C GLU A 228 -8.99 -11.72 -17.18
N SER A 229 -9.73 -11.06 -18.08
CA SER A 229 -9.23 -10.63 -19.39
C SER A 229 -8.51 -9.28 -19.38
N VAL A 230 -8.62 -8.51 -18.29
CA VAL A 230 -7.99 -7.18 -18.20
C VAL A 230 -6.50 -7.28 -17.91
N ALA A 231 -5.71 -6.63 -18.77
CA ALA A 231 -4.28 -6.42 -18.59
C ALA A 231 -3.93 -4.95 -18.83
N ALA A 232 -3.03 -4.42 -18.01
CA ALA A 232 -2.44 -3.10 -18.24
C ALA A 232 -1.26 -3.19 -19.23
N ASP A 233 -1.04 -2.16 -20.04
CA ASP A 233 0.11 -2.13 -20.95
C ASP A 233 1.41 -1.93 -20.15
N PRO A 234 2.35 -2.90 -20.17
CA PRO A 234 3.61 -2.79 -19.44
C PRO A 234 4.48 -1.61 -19.92
N ARG A 235 4.30 -1.17 -21.18
CA ARG A 235 5.06 -0.08 -21.80
C ARG A 235 4.73 1.29 -21.22
N GLU A 236 3.60 1.42 -20.53
CA GLU A 236 3.24 2.69 -19.91
C GLU A 236 4.07 2.98 -18.65
N HIS A 237 4.30 4.28 -18.40
CA HIS A 237 5.21 4.71 -17.35
C HIS A 237 4.57 4.52 -15.98
N LEU A 238 5.02 3.49 -15.26
CA LEU A 238 4.57 3.14 -13.90
C LEU A 238 4.39 4.34 -12.96
N ASN A 239 5.33 5.30 -12.95
CA ASN A 239 5.25 6.48 -12.08
C ASN A 239 4.02 7.38 -12.37
N GLU A 240 3.56 7.44 -13.62
CA GLU A 240 2.39 8.23 -14.02
C GLU A 240 1.11 7.58 -13.47
N HIS A 241 0.95 6.26 -13.63
CA HIS A 241 -0.19 5.51 -13.10
C HIS A 241 -0.23 5.53 -11.58
N LEU A 242 0.91 5.27 -10.92
CA LEU A 242 0.98 5.33 -9.46
C LEU A 242 0.63 6.73 -8.93
N TRP A 243 0.99 7.80 -9.65
CA TRP A 243 0.57 9.14 -9.28
C TRP A 243 -0.93 9.35 -9.43
N LEU A 244 -1.54 8.90 -10.53
CA LEU A 244 -2.99 8.98 -10.74
C LEU A 244 -3.75 8.22 -9.64
N ILE A 245 -3.32 6.97 -9.36
CA ILE A 245 -3.91 6.13 -8.32
C ILE A 245 -3.76 6.80 -6.95
N ALA A 246 -2.57 7.28 -6.60
CA ALA A 246 -2.35 7.97 -5.32
C ALA A 246 -3.19 9.26 -5.21
N ARG A 247 -3.21 10.07 -6.27
CA ARG A 247 -3.97 11.32 -6.31
C ARG A 247 -5.46 11.06 -6.12
N TRP A 248 -6.00 10.04 -6.78
CA TRP A 248 -7.39 9.62 -6.61
C TRP A 248 -7.64 9.07 -5.21
N TYR A 249 -6.82 8.14 -4.73
CA TYR A 249 -7.03 7.45 -3.45
C TYR A 249 -6.96 8.38 -2.24
N TYR A 250 -6.08 9.38 -2.28
CA TYR A 250 -5.92 10.38 -1.21
C TYR A 250 -6.71 11.67 -1.45
N SER A 251 -7.58 11.71 -2.47
CA SER A 251 -8.47 12.85 -2.69
C SER A 251 -9.49 12.97 -1.56
N ASN A 252 -9.90 14.21 -1.25
CA ASN A 252 -10.92 14.49 -0.25
C ASN A 252 -11.91 15.54 -0.80
N PRO A 253 -13.20 15.21 -1.00
CA PRO A 253 -13.79 13.87 -0.83
C PRO A 253 -13.31 12.92 -1.93
N ARG A 254 -13.02 11.66 -1.56
CA ARG A 254 -12.76 10.59 -2.52
C ARG A 254 -14.08 10.12 -3.12
N GLN A 255 -14.19 10.16 -4.44
CA GLN A 255 -15.34 9.60 -5.16
C GLN A 255 -15.03 8.19 -5.67
N GLY A 256 -15.92 7.24 -5.36
CA GLY A 256 -15.76 5.85 -5.73
C GLY A 256 -15.20 4.98 -4.60
N GLU A 257 -15.07 3.69 -4.90
CA GLU A 257 -14.57 2.67 -3.97
C GLU A 257 -13.39 1.92 -4.60
N ILE A 258 -12.51 1.35 -3.77
CA ILE A 258 -11.37 0.54 -4.22
C ILE A 258 -11.36 -0.79 -3.48
N PHE A 259 -11.08 -1.86 -4.20
CA PHE A 259 -10.90 -3.20 -3.65
C PHE A 259 -9.56 -3.74 -4.11
N PHE A 260 -8.81 -4.32 -3.19
CA PHE A 260 -7.54 -4.96 -3.50
C PHE A 260 -7.76 -6.45 -3.74
N ARG A 261 -7.01 -7.03 -4.66
CA ARG A 261 -6.97 -8.48 -4.84
C ARG A 261 -6.40 -9.10 -3.56
N GLY A 262 -7.12 -10.07 -3.00
CA GLY A 262 -6.84 -10.57 -1.66
C GLY A 262 -5.56 -11.40 -1.55
N VAL A 263 -4.99 -11.42 -0.35
CA VAL A 263 -4.47 -12.64 0.29
C VAL A 263 -5.31 -12.74 1.56
N ASP A 264 -6.07 -13.81 1.73
CA ASP A 264 -6.90 -13.97 2.91
C ASP A 264 -6.00 -13.97 4.15
N ARG A 265 -6.35 -13.21 5.21
CA ARG A 265 -5.48 -12.97 6.38
C ARG A 265 -5.14 -14.25 7.17
N SER A 266 -5.71 -15.39 6.79
CA SER A 266 -5.63 -16.69 7.48
C SER A 266 -5.00 -17.82 6.64
N ALA A 267 -4.75 -17.64 5.34
CA ALA A 267 -4.38 -18.75 4.46
C ALA A 267 -2.90 -18.69 4.02
N VAL A 268 -2.10 -19.61 4.57
CA VAL A 268 -0.87 -20.11 3.96
C VAL A 268 -1.17 -20.49 2.50
N MET A 269 -0.47 -19.84 1.56
CA MET A 269 -0.46 -20.14 0.12
C MET A 269 -1.78 -20.68 -0.44
N ARG A 270 -2.72 -19.80 -0.80
CA ARG A 270 -3.80 -20.13 -1.74
C ARG A 270 -4.35 -18.85 -2.39
N GLU A 271 -4.78 -18.99 -3.64
CA GLU A 271 -4.97 -17.99 -4.70
C GLU A 271 -5.40 -16.57 -4.30
N ARG A 272 -4.77 -15.57 -4.94
CA ARG A 272 -5.24 -14.19 -4.90
C ARG A 272 -6.57 -14.10 -5.66
N GLU A 273 -7.70 -14.22 -4.99
CA GLU A 273 -9.02 -14.02 -5.64
C GLU A 273 -9.54 -12.59 -5.43
N TRP A 274 -10.38 -12.14 -6.34
CA TRP A 274 -11.10 -10.88 -6.21
C TRP A 274 -12.32 -11.04 -5.31
N PRO A 275 -12.62 -10.07 -4.43
CA PRO A 275 -13.81 -10.12 -3.59
C PRO A 275 -15.07 -9.70 -4.38
N TYR A 276 -15.46 -10.47 -5.41
CA TYR A 276 -16.51 -10.11 -6.38
C TYR A 276 -17.83 -9.71 -5.73
N ARG A 277 -18.31 -10.46 -4.72
CA ARG A 277 -19.53 -10.12 -3.98
C ARG A 277 -19.47 -8.74 -3.31
N ARG A 278 -18.30 -8.36 -2.76
CA ARG A 278 -18.11 -7.03 -2.15
C ARG A 278 -18.06 -5.93 -3.20
N ILE A 279 -17.43 -6.20 -4.34
CA ILE A 279 -17.35 -5.29 -5.49
C ILE A 279 -18.77 -5.01 -6.04
N LEU A 280 -19.58 -6.04 -6.28
CA LEU A 280 -20.95 -5.87 -6.77
C LEU A 280 -21.85 -5.12 -5.79
N ARG A 281 -21.75 -5.42 -4.48
CA ARG A 281 -22.46 -4.64 -3.44
C ARG A 281 -22.05 -3.17 -3.45
N ALA A 282 -20.78 -2.87 -3.73
CA ALA A 282 -20.29 -1.50 -3.86
C ALA A 282 -20.83 -0.82 -5.11
N CYS A 283 -20.94 -1.51 -6.25
CA CYS A 283 -21.61 -0.99 -7.43
C CYS A 283 -23.05 -0.57 -7.12
N SER A 284 -23.83 -1.42 -6.43
CA SER A 284 -25.21 -1.09 -6.03
C SER A 284 -25.28 0.14 -5.11
N ARG A 285 -24.40 0.23 -4.11
CA ARG A 285 -24.31 1.43 -3.24
C ARG A 285 -23.94 2.68 -4.02
N LEU A 286 -22.97 2.56 -4.93
CA LEU A 286 -22.56 3.67 -5.76
C LEU A 286 -23.72 4.11 -6.65
N LEU A 287 -24.55 3.23 -7.20
CA LEU A 287 -25.69 3.60 -8.05
C LEU A 287 -26.90 4.15 -7.28
N ALA A 288 -27.05 3.86 -5.99
CA ALA A 288 -28.13 4.40 -5.17
C ALA A 288 -28.13 5.96 -5.20
N PRO A 289 -29.30 6.61 -5.31
CA PRO A 289 -29.38 8.07 -5.29
C PRO A 289 -28.72 8.61 -4.01
N LYS A 290 -27.90 9.65 -4.14
CA LYS A 290 -27.32 10.31 -2.96
C LYS A 290 -28.47 10.91 -2.16
N THR A 291 -28.78 10.35 -1.01
CA THR A 291 -29.66 11.01 -0.04
C THR A 291 -28.95 12.29 0.40
N GLU A 292 -29.41 13.44 -0.07
CA GLU A 292 -29.01 14.71 0.53
C GLU A 292 -29.50 14.70 1.99
N PRO A 293 -28.69 15.14 2.96
CA PRO A 293 -29.21 15.35 4.30
C PRO A 293 -30.30 16.42 4.23
N VAL A 294 -31.53 16.02 4.56
CA VAL A 294 -32.67 16.91 4.73
C VAL A 294 -32.26 18.02 5.69
N ALA A 295 -32.17 19.25 5.19
CA ALA A 295 -32.03 20.43 6.04
C ALA A 295 -33.24 20.46 6.98
N SER A 296 -33.00 20.19 8.26
CA SER A 296 -34.01 20.32 9.30
C SER A 296 -34.46 21.78 9.36
N ALA A 297 -35.66 22.04 8.84
CA ALA A 297 -36.39 23.27 9.06
C ALA A 297 -36.58 23.45 10.57
N GLN A 298 -35.86 24.39 11.17
CA GLN A 298 -36.16 24.88 12.50
C GLN A 298 -37.37 25.82 12.39
N ASN A 299 -38.54 25.29 12.72
CA ASN A 299 -39.65 26.11 13.18
C ASN A 299 -39.25 26.76 14.51
N SER A 300 -39.16 28.09 14.51
CA SER A 300 -39.22 28.89 15.73
C SER A 300 -40.34 29.93 15.58
N GLU A 301 -41.58 29.45 15.66
CA GLU A 301 -42.71 30.24 16.14
C GLU A 301 -42.84 30.00 17.64
N THR A 302 -42.52 31.00 18.46
CA THR A 302 -43.24 31.29 19.72
C THR A 302 -42.89 32.70 20.19
N ASN A 303 -43.60 33.65 19.60
CA ASN A 303 -44.41 34.66 20.28
C ASN A 303 -44.26 34.75 21.83
N LYS A 304 -43.82 35.89 22.35
CA LYS A 304 -44.50 36.55 23.48
C LYS A 304 -44.11 38.03 23.62
N PRO A 305 -45.11 38.93 23.81
CA PRO A 305 -44.88 40.35 24.08
C PRO A 305 -44.88 40.69 25.58
N SER A 306 -44.39 41.90 25.87
CA SER A 306 -44.34 42.66 27.14
C SER A 306 -43.06 42.49 27.95
#